data_AF-A0A661VEP6-F1
#
_entry.id   AF-A0A661VEP6-F1
#
_cell.length_a   1.000
_cell.length_b   1.000
_cell.length_c   1.000
_cell.angle_alpha   90.00
_cell.angle_beta   90.00
_cell.angle_gamma   90.00
#
_symmetry.space_group_name_H-M   'P 1'
#
loop_
_entity.id
_entity.type
_entity.pdbx_description
1 polymer ?
#
loop_
_entity_poly.entity_id
_entity_poly.type
_entity_poly.pdbx_seq_one_letter_code
_entity_poly.pdbx_strand_id
1 'polypeptide(L)' 'KVRYIDEAEIERFDPEHLSFFNINSETDLEHARSLLKKERTYI' A
#
# COMPACT_ATOMS: atom_id res chain seq x y z
N LYS A 1 -9.37 16.03 14.70
CA LYS A 1 -10.49 15.13 15.09
C LYS A 1 -10.27 13.82 14.36
N VAL A 2 -10.20 12.68 15.06
CA VAL A 2 -10.05 11.35 14.43
C VAL A 2 -11.45 10.86 14.03
N ARG A 3 -11.57 10.25 12.85
CA ARG A 3 -12.82 9.64 12.35
C ARG A 3 -12.48 8.26 11.80
N TYR A 4 -13.36 7.29 12.05
CA TYR A 4 -13.30 5.97 11.43
C TYR A 4 -13.70 6.06 9.95
N ILE A 5 -12.97 5.34 9.10
CA ILE A 5 -13.17 5.32 7.65
C ILE A 5 -13.52 3.90 7.25
N ASP A 6 -14.48 3.74 6.34
CA ASP A 6 -14.91 2.43 5.84
C ASP A 6 -14.11 1.98 4.62
N GLU A 7 -14.28 0.70 4.26
CA GLU A 7 -13.58 0.07 3.13
C GLU A 7 -13.91 0.75 1.79
N ALA A 8 -15.14 1.25 1.60
CA ALA A 8 -15.53 1.90 0.35
C ALA A 8 -14.81 3.25 0.16
N GLU A 9 -14.58 3.97 1.25
CA GLU A 9 -13.78 5.19 1.24
C GLU A 9 -12.30 4.86 1.03
N ILE A 10 -11.76 3.81 1.66
CA ILE A 10 -10.38 3.35 1.41
C ILE A 10 -10.19 2.99 -0.06
N GLU A 11 -11.08 2.18 -0.63
CA GLU A 11 -10.99 1.73 -2.02
C GLU A 11 -11.00 2.90 -3.02
N ARG A 12 -11.73 3.97 -2.70
CA ARG A 12 -11.78 5.17 -3.53
C ARG A 12 -10.47 5.98 -3.50
N PHE A 13 -9.76 5.98 -2.38
CA PHE A 13 -8.57 6.81 -2.19
C PHE A 13 -7.26 6.04 -2.37
N ASP A 14 -7.23 4.75 -2.06
CA ASP A 14 -6.08 3.86 -2.15
C ASP A 14 -6.52 2.46 -2.62
N PRO A 15 -6.91 2.34 -3.90
CA PRO A 15 -7.38 1.07 -4.47
C PRO A 15 -6.29 -0.02 -4.48
N GLU A 16 -5.02 0.36 -4.38
CA GLU A 16 -3.92 -0.61 -4.28
C GLU A 16 -3.59 -0.99 -2.82
N HIS A 17 -4.26 -0.36 -1.84
CA HIS A 17 -4.06 -0.59 -0.40
C HIS A 17 -2.60 -0.45 0.06
N LEU A 18 -1.86 0.47 -0.54
CA LEU A 18 -0.42 0.63 -0.30
C LEU A 18 -0.10 1.64 0.81
N SER A 19 -1.01 2.57 1.11
CA SER A 19 -0.80 3.66 2.07
C SER A 19 -0.66 3.16 3.51
N PHE A 20 -1.26 2.00 3.81
CA PHE A 20 -1.20 1.35 5.13
C PHE A 20 -0.58 -0.05 5.06
N PHE A 21 0.19 -0.35 4.02
CA PHE A 21 0.81 -1.65 3.82
C PHE A 21 1.85 -1.94 4.93
N ASN A 22 1.51 -2.85 5.83
CA ASN A 22 2.38 -3.28 6.92
C ASN A 22 3.25 -4.47 6.49
N ILE A 23 4.54 -4.40 6.83
CA ILE A 23 5.50 -5.49 6.60
C ILE A 23 5.65 -6.27 7.89
N ASN A 24 4.95 -7.41 7.97
CA ASN A 24 5.00 -8.31 9.13
C ASN A 24 5.69 -9.64 8.80
N SER A 25 5.88 -9.95 7.52
CA SER A 25 6.50 -11.17 7.02
C SER A 25 7.57 -10.90 5.96
N GLU A 26 8.41 -11.90 5.68
CA GLU A 26 9.39 -11.83 4.59
C GLU A 26 8.72 -11.67 3.21
N THR A 27 7.57 -12.30 3.00
CA THR A 27 6.79 -12.14 1.76
C THR A 27 6.32 -10.70 1.56
N ASP A 28 5.89 -10.02 2.63
CA ASP A 28 5.50 -8.60 2.57
C ASP A 28 6.70 -7.72 2.19
N LEU A 29 7.88 -8.06 2.71
CA LEU A 29 9.13 -7.35 2.40
C LEU A 29 9.51 -7.53 0.93
N GLU A 30 9.37 -8.74 0.38
CA GLU A 30 9.60 -8.99 -1.04
C GLU A 30 8.63 -8.20 -1.92
N HIS A 31 7.35 -8.14 -1.53
CA HIS A 31 6.35 -7.37 -2.24
C HIS A 31 6.68 -5.86 -2.25
N ALA A 32 7.03 -5.29 -1.09
CA ALA A 32 7.47 -3.89 -1.00
C ALA A 32 8.69 -3.60 -1.90
N ARG A 33 9.67 -4.51 -1.94
CA ARG A 33 10.83 -4.36 -2.84
C ARG A 33 10.45 -4.40 -4.32
N SER A 34 9.46 -5.21 -4.68
CA SER A 34 8.94 -5.27 -6.06
C SER A 34 8.27 -3.96 -6.46
N LEU A 35 7.45 -3.38 -5.57
CA LEU A 35 6.79 -2.09 -5.78
C LEU A 35 7.81 -0.96 -6.03
N LEU A 36 8.84 -0.86 -5.19
CA LEU A 36 9.91 0.14 -5.36
C LEU A 36 10.71 -0.03 -6.67
N LYS A 37 10.90 -1.26 -7.14
CA LYS A 37 11.54 -1.52 -8.44
C LYS A 37 10.67 -1.06 -9.60
N LYS A 38 9.36 -1.31 -9.53
CA LYS A 38 8.39 -0.84 -10.53
C LYS A 38 8.43 0.68 -10.62
N GLU A 39 8.30 1.39 -9.50
CA GLU A 39 8.33 2.86 -9.45
C GLU A 39 9.59 3.43 -10.10
N ARG A 40 10.77 2.87 -9.78
CA ARG A 40 12.05 3.33 -10.32
C ARG A 40 12.27 3.06 -11.82
N THR A 41 11.44 2.24 -12.44
CA THR A 41 11.51 1.95 -13.88
C THR A 41 10.70 2.97 -14.70
N TYR A 42 9.83 3.74 -14.06
CA TYR A 42 8.98 4.76 -14.70
C TYR A 42 9.53 6.21 -14.56
N ILE A 43 10.78 6.37 -14.08
CA ILE A 43 11.48 7.66 -13.96
C ILE A 43 12.70 7.73 -14.89
#